data_AF-A0A0R3MYX3-F1
#
_entry.id   AF-A0A0R3MYX3-F1
#
_cell.length_a   1.000
_cell.length_b   1.000
_cell.length_c   1.000
_cell.angle_alpha   90.00
_cell.angle_beta   90.00
_cell.angle_gamma   90.00
#
_symmetry.space_group_name_H-M   'P 1'
#
loop_
_entity.id
_entity.type
_entity.pdbx_description
1 polymer ?
#
loop_
_entity_poly.entity_id
_entity_poly.type
_entity_poly.pdbx_seq_one_letter_code
_entity_poly.pdbx_strand_id
1 'polypeptide(L)'
;MMDAFRIPADDRFILIWEHSPEHMIQDRTFFGIERSDKSIFLQIVVNHRPVEQKVSFYEFVVKNLGNAPGLRQEDILIGIVEVAPENWWAFARNVNASGIDDRASPAA
;
A
#
# COMPACT_ATOMS: atom_id res chain seq x y z
N MET A 1 -7.16 -2.80 -0.54
CA MET A 1 -7.05 -1.52 -1.27
C MET A 1 -8.42 -0.93 -1.54
N MET A 2 -9.25 -1.53 -2.41
CA MET A 2 -10.62 -1.03 -2.69
C MET A 2 -11.45 -0.80 -1.43
N ASP A 3 -11.57 -1.81 -0.57
CA ASP A 3 -12.41 -1.71 0.64
C ASP A 3 -11.83 -0.73 1.67
N ALA A 4 -10.50 -0.72 1.82
CA ALA A 4 -9.81 0.08 2.82
C ALA A 4 -9.74 1.58 2.45
N PHE A 5 -9.52 1.89 1.17
CA PHE A 5 -9.35 3.26 0.66
C PHE A 5 -10.52 3.77 -0.18
N ARG A 6 -11.56 2.95 -0.37
CA ARG A 6 -12.77 3.32 -1.14
C ARG A 6 -12.46 3.84 -2.55
N ILE A 7 -11.51 3.18 -3.21
CA ILE A 7 -11.04 3.49 -4.56
C ILE A 7 -11.73 2.61 -5.61
N PRO A 8 -11.82 3.07 -6.88
CA PRO A 8 -12.33 2.27 -7.99
C PRO A 8 -11.55 0.96 -8.18
N ALA A 9 -12.20 -0.06 -8.74
CA ALA A 9 -11.59 -1.37 -8.95
C ALA A 9 -10.45 -1.36 -9.98
N ASP A 10 -10.47 -0.40 -10.89
CA ASP A 10 -9.46 -0.16 -11.92
C ASP A 10 -8.32 0.77 -11.46
N ASP A 11 -8.36 1.28 -10.22
CA ASP A 11 -7.25 2.03 -9.61
C ASP A 11 -6.17 1.07 -9.10
N ARG A 12 -5.52 0.39 -10.06
CA ARG A 12 -4.60 -0.72 -9.82
C ARG A 12 -3.28 -0.51 -10.56
N PHE A 13 -2.35 0.13 -9.90
CA PHE A 13 -0.96 0.29 -10.34
C PHE A 13 -0.05 -0.48 -9.38
N ILE A 14 0.53 -1.59 -9.84
CA ILE A 14 1.38 -2.46 -9.02
C ILE A 14 2.66 -2.76 -9.79
N LEU A 15 3.78 -2.51 -9.14
CA LEU A 15 5.11 -2.90 -9.60
C LEU A 15 5.62 -3.97 -8.64
N ILE A 16 6.17 -5.05 -9.20
CA ILE A 16 6.75 -6.15 -8.43
C ILE A 16 8.22 -6.22 -8.79
N TRP A 17 9.06 -6.11 -7.77
CA TRP A 17 10.50 -6.29 -7.89
C TRP A 17 10.92 -7.46 -7.01
N GLU A 18 11.63 -8.41 -7.62
CA GLU A 18 12.27 -9.50 -6.90
C GLU A 18 13.73 -9.13 -6.67
N HIS A 19 14.19 -9.33 -5.44
CA HIS A 19 15.56 -9.11 -5.05
C HIS A 19 16.18 -10.43 -4.63
N SER A 20 17.43 -10.67 -5.05
CA SER A 20 18.22 -11.73 -4.42
C SER A 20 18.50 -11.38 -2.95
N PRO A 21 18.71 -12.37 -2.07
CA PRO A 21 18.87 -12.12 -0.63
C PRO A 21 19.96 -11.09 -0.29
N GLU A 22 21.03 -11.02 -1.08
CA GLU A 22 22.13 -10.06 -0.91
C GLU A 22 21.75 -8.61 -1.25
N HIS A 23 20.65 -8.36 -1.94
CA HIS A 23 20.18 -7.02 -2.32
C HIS A 23 19.10 -6.47 -1.39
N MET A 24 18.54 -7.28 -0.49
CA MET A 24 17.59 -6.84 0.54
C MET A 24 18.26 -6.84 1.92
N ILE A 25 18.90 -5.72 2.25
CA ILE A 25 19.56 -5.54 3.55
C ILE A 25 18.53 -5.06 4.58
N GLN A 26 18.17 -5.94 5.50
CA GLN A 26 17.29 -5.65 6.64
C GLN A 26 17.91 -6.17 7.94
N ASP A 27 17.72 -5.44 9.04
CA ASP A 27 18.00 -6.00 10.37
C ASP A 27 16.91 -7.01 10.71
N ARG A 28 17.31 -8.28 10.91
CA ARG A 28 16.41 -9.40 11.19
C ARG A 28 15.62 -9.21 12.48
N THR A 29 16.07 -8.33 13.38
CA THR A 29 15.53 -8.14 14.73
C THR A 29 15.06 -6.72 14.99
N PHE A 30 14.90 -5.90 13.95
CA PHE A 30 14.44 -4.52 14.09
C PHE A 30 13.16 -4.41 14.93
N PHE A 31 13.19 -3.57 15.97
CA PHE A 31 12.18 -3.45 17.03
C PHE A 31 11.87 -4.75 17.82
N GLY A 32 12.81 -5.68 17.90
CA GLY A 32 12.63 -6.96 18.61
C GLY A 32 11.76 -7.97 17.88
N ILE A 33 11.51 -7.78 16.58
CA ILE A 33 10.69 -8.65 15.75
C ILE A 33 11.59 -9.45 14.81
N GLU A 34 11.59 -10.78 14.96
CA GLU A 34 12.35 -11.72 14.14
C GLU A 34 11.73 -11.93 12.75
N ARG A 35 12.46 -11.53 11.71
CA ARG A 35 12.07 -11.60 10.30
C ARG A 35 12.78 -12.71 9.55
N SER A 36 12.08 -13.32 8.62
CA SER A 36 12.62 -14.37 7.75
C SER A 36 13.14 -13.82 6.43
N ASP A 37 13.78 -14.70 5.64
CA ASP A 37 14.23 -14.37 4.29
C ASP A 37 13.07 -14.24 3.27
N LYS A 38 11.82 -14.40 3.73
CA LYS A 38 10.60 -14.20 2.93
C LYS A 38 9.98 -12.82 3.14
N SER A 39 10.68 -11.90 3.82
CA SER A 39 10.20 -10.54 4.01
C SER A 39 9.83 -9.88 2.69
N ILE A 40 8.76 -9.09 2.70
CA ILE A 40 8.40 -8.19 1.61
C ILE A 40 8.38 -6.76 2.12
N PHE A 41 8.66 -5.81 1.22
CA PHE A 41 8.45 -4.39 1.46
C PHE A 41 7.38 -3.86 0.50
N LEU A 42 6.23 -3.50 1.05
CA LEU A 42 5.12 -2.91 0.34
C LEU A 42 5.16 -1.38 0.49
N GLN A 43 5.72 -0.69 -0.51
CA GLN A 43 5.65 0.76 -0.59
C GLN A 43 4.41 1.19 -1.37
N ILE A 44 3.66 2.13 -0.81
CA ILE A 44 2.41 2.62 -1.38
C ILE A 44 2.48 4.12 -1.49
N VAL A 45 2.27 4.63 -2.70
CA VAL A 45 2.14 6.05 -2.96
C VAL A 45 0.66 6.35 -3.15
N VAL A 46 0.08 7.20 -2.30
CA VAL A 46 -1.36 7.54 -2.30
C VAL A 46 -1.56 9.02 -1.98
N ASN A 47 -2.76 9.54 -2.25
CA ASN A 47 -3.22 10.78 -1.64
C ASN A 47 -3.37 10.62 -0.12
N HIS A 48 -3.60 11.74 0.57
CA HIS A 48 -3.86 11.71 2.01
C HIS A 48 -4.95 10.70 2.37
N ARG A 49 -4.72 9.93 3.45
CA ARG A 49 -5.71 9.02 4.05
C ARG A 49 -5.82 9.29 5.56
N PRO A 50 -7.04 9.31 6.12
CA PRO A 50 -7.24 9.32 7.56
C PRO A 50 -6.55 8.14 8.25
N VAL A 51 -6.18 8.31 9.51
CA VAL A 51 -5.46 7.29 10.28
C VAL A 51 -6.24 5.97 10.31
N GLU A 52 -7.55 6.03 10.47
CA GLU A 52 -8.42 4.87 10.53
C GLU A 52 -8.36 4.06 9.23
N GLN A 53 -8.35 4.72 8.07
CA GLN A 53 -8.21 4.04 6.78
C GLN A 53 -6.83 3.39 6.62
N LYS A 54 -5.76 4.04 7.10
CA LYS A 54 -4.41 3.46 7.09
C LYS A 54 -4.32 2.22 7.98
N VAL A 55 -4.92 2.26 9.17
CA VAL A 55 -4.97 1.11 10.09
C VAL A 55 -5.76 -0.05 9.46
N SER A 56 -6.98 0.20 8.95
CA SER A 56 -7.77 -0.81 8.25
C SER A 56 -7.04 -1.38 7.03
N PHE A 57 -6.25 -0.55 6.35
CA PHE A 57 -5.42 -0.99 5.25
C PHE A 57 -4.31 -1.97 5.70
N TYR A 58 -3.60 -1.66 6.79
CA TYR A 58 -2.57 -2.56 7.32
C TYR A 58 -3.14 -3.93 7.71
N GLU A 59 -4.27 -3.93 8.44
CA GLU A 59 -4.99 -5.16 8.82
C GLU A 59 -5.41 -5.96 7.59
N PHE A 60 -5.94 -5.27 6.56
CA PHE A 60 -6.33 -5.90 5.31
C PHE A 60 -5.15 -6.57 4.61
N VAL A 61 -4.00 -5.90 4.49
CA VAL A 61 -2.81 -6.46 3.84
C VAL A 61 -2.31 -7.68 4.59
N VAL A 62 -2.11 -7.56 5.90
CA VAL A 62 -1.60 -8.66 6.74
C VAL A 62 -2.52 -9.87 6.66
N LYS A 63 -3.84 -9.66 6.78
CA LYS A 63 -4.82 -10.75 6.66
C LYS A 63 -4.76 -11.43 5.30
N ASN A 64 -4.75 -10.67 4.20
CA ASN A 64 -4.80 -11.27 2.86
C ASN A 64 -3.51 -12.02 2.54
N LEU A 65 -2.35 -11.42 2.82
CA LEU A 65 -1.05 -12.05 2.55
C LEU A 65 -0.77 -13.23 3.49
N GLY A 66 -1.28 -13.17 4.73
CA GLY A 66 -1.27 -14.30 5.65
C GLY A 66 -2.17 -15.46 5.22
N ASN A 67 -3.29 -15.18 4.57
CA ASN A 67 -4.15 -16.23 4.01
C ASN A 67 -3.58 -16.81 2.71
N ALA A 68 -3.10 -15.95 1.81
CA ALA A 68 -2.47 -16.32 0.55
C ALA A 68 -1.50 -15.20 0.13
N PRO A 69 -0.18 -15.48 0.04
CA PRO A 69 0.44 -16.80 -0.09
C PRO A 69 0.83 -17.49 1.22
N GLY A 70 0.46 -16.97 2.40
CA GLY A 70 0.85 -17.56 3.69
C GLY A 70 2.04 -16.88 4.36
N LEU A 71 2.22 -15.57 4.13
CA LEU A 71 3.28 -14.81 4.77
C LEU A 71 3.01 -14.64 6.27
N ARG A 72 4.09 -14.68 7.05
CA ARG A 72 4.03 -14.26 8.45
C ARG A 72 3.80 -12.75 8.51
N GLN A 73 3.00 -12.29 9.45
CA GLN A 73 2.78 -10.85 9.65
C GLN A 73 4.09 -10.10 9.96
N GLU A 74 5.05 -10.76 10.64
CA GLU A 74 6.35 -10.17 10.96
C GLU A 74 7.19 -9.88 9.71
N ASP A 75 6.95 -10.62 8.63
CA ASP A 75 7.65 -10.53 7.34
C ASP A 75 7.01 -9.51 6.39
N ILE A 76 5.96 -8.80 6.81
CA ILE A 76 5.26 -7.81 5.98
C ILE A 76 5.61 -6.41 6.46
N LEU A 77 6.47 -5.72 5.72
CA LEU A 77 6.80 -4.32 5.96
C LEU A 77 5.95 -3.45 5.03
N ILE A 78 5.32 -2.40 5.58
CA ILE A 78 4.47 -1.49 4.82
C ILE A 78 4.94 -0.05 5.03
N GLY A 79 5.17 0.67 3.93
CA GLY A 79 5.47 2.10 3.93
C GLY A 79 4.45 2.87 3.10
N ILE A 80 3.82 3.89 3.68
CA ILE A 80 2.92 4.80 2.96
C ILE A 80 3.65 6.12 2.71
N VAL A 81 3.70 6.54 1.45
CA VAL A 81 4.18 7.84 0.99
C VAL A 81 2.97 8.62 0.51
N GLU A 82 2.62 9.69 1.22
CA GLU A 82 1.50 10.55 0.82
C GLU A 82 1.97 11.64 -0.14
N VAL A 83 1.21 11.82 -1.22
CA VAL A 83 1.41 12.89 -2.22
C VAL A 83 0.14 13.71 -2.36
N ALA A 84 0.28 14.94 -2.84
CA ALA A 84 -0.87 15.78 -3.15
C ALA A 84 -1.59 15.27 -4.43
N PRO A 85 -2.93 15.43 -4.55
CA PRO A 85 -3.69 14.93 -5.71
C PRO A 85 -3.14 15.38 -7.07
N GLU A 86 -2.63 16.61 -7.16
CA GLU A 86 -2.05 17.21 -8.37
C GLU A 86 -0.78 16.52 -8.87
N ASN A 87 -0.15 15.67 -8.05
CA ASN A 87 1.05 14.92 -8.45
C ASN A 87 0.75 13.66 -9.27
N TRP A 88 -0.53 13.28 -9.38
CA TRP A 88 -0.95 12.22 -10.28
C TRP A 88 -1.22 12.77 -11.67
N TRP A 89 -0.88 12.01 -12.72
CA TRP A 89 -1.22 12.41 -14.09
C TRP A 89 -2.76 12.57 -14.18
N ALA A 90 -3.25 13.79 -14.36
CA ALA A 90 -4.68 14.07 -14.19
C ALA A 90 -5.43 14.34 -15.51
N PHE A 91 -4.74 14.31 -16.67
CA PHE A 91 -5.36 14.66 -17.96
C PHE A 91 -6.04 13.49 -18.70
N ALA A 92 -5.83 12.24 -18.27
CA ALA A 92 -6.44 11.06 -18.91
C ALA A 92 -7.64 10.49 -18.12
N ARG A 93 -8.05 11.14 -17.02
CA ARG A 93 -9.19 10.74 -16.18
C ARG A 93 -10.19 11.90 -16.11
N ASN A 94 -11.45 11.59 -15.83
CA ASN A 94 -12.44 12.62 -15.49
C ASN A 94 -12.22 13.03 -14.03
N VAL A 95 -11.46 14.11 -13.82
CA VAL A 95 -11.14 14.65 -12.50
C VAL A 95 -11.95 15.91 -12.19
N ASN A 96 -12.40 16.03 -10.94
CA ASN A 96 -13.04 17.25 -10.46
C ASN A 96 -12.02 18.36 -10.17
N ALA A 97 -12.52 19.54 -9.74
CA ALA A 97 -11.69 20.71 -9.44
C ALA A 97 -10.63 20.49 -8.35
N SER A 98 -10.78 19.44 -7.52
CA SER A 98 -9.83 19.05 -6.47
C SER A 98 -8.83 17.98 -6.92
N GLY A 99 -8.84 17.60 -8.21
CA GLY A 99 -7.93 16.59 -8.77
C GLY A 99 -8.32 15.14 -8.43
N ILE A 100 -9.55 14.92 -7.94
CA ILE A 100 -10.05 13.59 -7.58
C ILE A 100 -10.93 13.06 -8.72
N ASP A 101 -10.76 11.77 -9.07
CA ASP A 101 -11.61 11.07 -10.04
C ASP A 101 -13.05 10.99 -9.49
N ASP A 102 -14.05 11.32 -10.31
CA ASP A 102 -15.46 11.36 -9.90
C ASP A 102 -16.03 10.01 -9.42
N ARG A 103 -15.33 8.91 -9.73
CA ARG A 103 -15.70 7.55 -9.27
C ARG A 103 -15.17 7.25 -7.87
N ALA A 104 -14.24 8.05 -7.34
CA ALA A 104 -13.76 7.91 -5.98
C ALA A 104 -14.82 8.40 -4.99
N SER A 105 -14.97 7.70 -3.86
CA SER A 105 -15.96 8.09 -2.85
C SER A 105 -15.65 9.48 -2.26
N PRO A 106 -16.64 10.34 -1.97
CA PRO A 106 -16.41 11.70 -1.43
C PRO A 106 -15.70 11.77 -0.05
N ALA A 107 -15.49 10.63 0.60
CA ALA A 107 -14.81 10.50 1.89
C ALA A 107 -13.45 9.77 1.78
N ALA A 108 -12.87 9.76 0.59
CA ALA A 108 -11.54 9.25 0.29
C ALA A 108 -10.44 10.23 0.71
#